data_AF-A0A6C7E275-F1
#
_entry.id   AF-A0A6C7E275-F1
#
_cell.length_a   1.000
_cell.length_b   1.000
_cell.length_c   1.000
_cell.angle_alpha   90.00
_cell.angle_beta   90.00
_cell.angle_gamma   90.00
#
_symmetry.space_group_name_H-M   'P 1'
#
loop_
_entity.id
_entity.type
_entity.pdbx_description
1 polymer ?
#
loop_
_entity_poly.entity_id
_entity_poly.type
_entity_poly.pdbx_seq_one_letter_code
_entity_poly.pdbx_strand_id
1 'polypeptide(L)'
;MLCSAAPAHATPAPEPVPVDDAPTSLIPVPVGCAVPEPADVAFVGTVLDKDAFIEKGTVRFQIDQVRSGAAGPFSVDGLIDVRYGPDSKYLDIGSEYLVGASVDPSIGVLASKVSPETPLFGGDAVVGLEDTEVECPTLDDPVQTLNLDGTPVDSGLLSPLFEDRRLLLAVIGVPAAVTGAVLVALVLLRRLLEIGFKGVFALGRQAVTPKPDHRAARIRAHRDADESADDEFASDDDLVSATNST
;
A
#
# COMPACT_ATOMS: atom_id res chain seq x y z
N MET A 1 79.52 25.93 -60.01
CA MET A 1 78.19 26.20 -60.59
C MET A 1 77.16 25.67 -59.61
N LEU A 2 76.51 26.58 -58.89
CA LEU A 2 75.45 26.27 -57.93
C LEU A 2 74.15 26.02 -58.70
N CYS A 3 73.44 24.94 -58.41
CA CYS A 3 72.05 24.77 -58.81
C CYS A 3 71.17 24.88 -57.57
N SER A 4 70.51 26.04 -57.45
CA SER A 4 69.52 26.37 -56.43
C SER A 4 68.34 25.40 -56.48
N ALA A 5 67.96 24.87 -55.31
CA ALA A 5 66.68 24.20 -55.11
C ALA A 5 65.57 25.27 -55.01
N ALA A 6 64.49 25.09 -55.77
CA ALA A 6 63.28 25.89 -55.66
C ALA A 6 62.48 25.48 -54.40
N PRO A 7 61.89 26.41 -53.63
CA PRO A 7 61.02 26.05 -52.53
C PRO A 7 59.67 25.56 -53.07
N ALA A 8 59.27 24.36 -52.67
CA ALA A 8 57.91 23.89 -52.85
C ALA A 8 56.98 24.74 -51.98
N HIS A 9 56.08 25.49 -52.60
CA HIS A 9 54.99 26.15 -51.89
C HIS A 9 54.09 25.07 -51.27
N ALA A 10 54.17 24.91 -49.96
CA ALA A 10 53.22 24.13 -49.19
C ALA A 10 51.86 24.83 -49.25
N THR A 11 50.88 24.18 -49.89
CA THR A 11 49.46 24.52 -49.75
C THR A 11 49.09 24.37 -48.26
N PRO A 12 48.57 25.41 -47.58
CA PRO A 12 48.10 25.25 -46.22
C PRO A 12 46.93 24.26 -46.23
N ALA A 13 47.04 23.23 -45.38
CA ALA A 13 45.94 22.32 -45.09
C ALA A 13 44.73 23.15 -44.60
N PRO A 14 43.49 22.84 -45.01
CA PRO A 14 42.33 23.53 -44.49
C PRO A 14 42.30 23.36 -42.96
N GLU A 15 42.19 24.49 -42.25
CA GLU A 15 41.96 24.50 -40.81
C GLU A 15 40.72 23.66 -40.50
N PRO A 16 40.76 22.79 -39.46
CA PRO A 16 39.58 22.08 -39.04
C PRO A 16 38.54 23.12 -38.56
N VAL A 17 37.44 23.21 -39.29
CA VAL A 17 36.24 23.90 -38.84
C VAL A 17 35.85 23.31 -37.48
N PRO A 18 35.60 24.12 -36.44
CA PRO A 18 34.98 23.62 -35.22
C PRO A 18 33.60 23.09 -35.62
N VAL A 19 33.43 21.78 -35.54
CA VAL A 19 32.13 21.13 -35.53
C VAL A 19 31.56 21.36 -34.13
N ASP A 20 31.03 22.57 -33.92
CA ASP A 20 30.00 22.75 -32.91
C ASP A 20 28.74 22.02 -33.39
N ASP A 21 28.08 21.33 -32.46
CA ASP A 21 26.77 20.70 -32.61
C ASP A 21 26.72 19.36 -33.37
N ALA A 22 27.37 18.33 -32.81
CA ALA A 22 26.71 17.03 -32.85
C ALA A 22 25.37 17.17 -32.09
N PRO A 23 24.22 16.82 -32.69
CA PRO A 23 22.95 16.98 -31.99
C PRO A 23 22.95 16.04 -30.77
N THR A 24 22.98 16.62 -29.57
CA THR A 24 22.80 15.89 -28.30
C THR A 24 21.41 15.25 -28.19
N SER A 25 20.48 15.63 -29.08
CA SER A 25 19.13 15.08 -29.21
C SER A 25 18.93 14.45 -30.59
N LEU A 26 18.37 13.24 -30.64
CA LEU A 26 17.97 12.58 -31.88
C LEU A 26 16.79 13.29 -32.57
N ILE A 27 16.08 14.15 -31.84
CA ILE A 27 14.94 14.92 -32.31
C ILE A 27 15.41 16.39 -32.47
N PRO A 28 15.28 16.99 -33.67
CA PRO A 28 15.62 18.40 -33.85
C PRO A 28 14.64 19.26 -33.03
N VAL A 29 15.15 19.90 -31.99
CA VAL A 29 14.37 20.78 -31.11
C VAL A 29 14.36 22.19 -31.73
N PRO A 30 13.18 22.76 -32.03
CA PRO A 30 13.08 24.13 -32.55
C PRO A 30 13.67 25.17 -31.59
N VAL A 31 14.16 26.28 -32.16
CA VAL A 31 14.61 27.43 -31.35
C VAL A 31 13.44 27.98 -30.54
N GLY A 32 13.63 28.14 -29.23
CA GLY A 32 12.59 28.58 -28.28
C GLY A 32 12.02 27.48 -27.39
N CYS A 33 12.30 26.20 -27.68
CA CYS A 33 11.91 25.09 -26.81
C CYS A 33 12.98 24.80 -25.75
N ALA A 34 12.53 24.41 -24.54
CA ALA A 34 13.42 23.95 -23.49
C ALA A 34 14.01 22.57 -23.86
N VAL A 35 15.33 22.43 -23.74
CA VAL A 35 16.02 21.15 -23.93
C VAL A 35 16.36 20.61 -22.54
N PRO A 36 15.93 19.39 -22.18
CA PRO A 36 16.28 18.79 -20.91
C PRO A 36 17.78 18.51 -20.84
N GLU A 37 18.32 18.54 -19.62
CA GLU A 37 19.73 18.26 -19.38
C GLU A 37 20.04 16.80 -19.75
N PRO A 38 21.13 16.51 -20.49
CA PRO A 38 21.47 15.13 -20.84
C PRO A 38 21.91 14.32 -19.62
N ALA A 39 21.66 13.01 -19.63
CA ALA A 39 22.21 12.11 -18.62
C ALA A 39 23.69 11.79 -18.89
N ASP A 40 24.53 11.89 -17.86
CA ASP A 40 25.95 11.51 -17.92
C ASP A 40 26.15 9.99 -17.98
N VAL A 41 25.22 9.24 -17.39
CA VAL A 41 25.22 7.77 -17.41
C VAL A 41 23.79 7.25 -17.45
N ALA A 42 23.56 6.26 -18.32
CA ALA A 42 22.32 5.49 -18.33
C ALA A 42 22.67 4.00 -18.24
N PHE A 43 22.09 3.30 -17.29
CA PHE A 43 22.34 1.87 -17.08
C PHE A 43 21.09 1.15 -16.61
N VAL A 44 21.07 -0.15 -16.84
CA VAL A 44 20.13 -1.07 -16.22
C VAL A 44 20.80 -1.65 -15.00
N GLY A 45 20.11 -1.60 -13.86
CA GLY A 45 20.67 -2.09 -12.61
C GLY A 45 19.63 -2.51 -11.60
N THR A 46 20.04 -3.44 -10.75
CA THR A 46 19.24 -3.99 -9.66
C THR A 46 19.49 -3.23 -8.37
N VAL A 47 18.42 -2.81 -7.68
CA VAL A 47 18.53 -2.13 -6.39
C VAL A 47 19.02 -3.12 -5.34
N LEU A 48 20.21 -2.90 -4.79
CA LEU A 48 20.74 -3.69 -3.69
C LEU A 48 20.32 -3.12 -2.34
N ASP A 49 20.29 -1.80 -2.23
CA ASP A 49 20.18 -1.13 -0.94
C ASP A 49 19.66 0.32 -1.08
N LYS A 50 18.96 0.82 -0.06
CA LYS A 50 18.40 2.19 -0.02
C LYS A 50 18.29 2.75 1.40
N ASP A 51 18.40 4.08 1.54
CA ASP A 51 18.09 4.93 2.71
C ASP A 51 18.71 4.57 4.08
N ALA A 52 18.46 3.37 4.58
CA ALA A 52 18.79 2.94 5.94
C ALA A 52 20.24 2.48 6.10
N PHE A 53 20.89 2.03 5.02
CA PHE A 53 22.22 1.41 5.06
C PHE A 53 23.30 2.22 4.32
N ILE A 54 22.95 3.40 3.80
CA ILE A 54 23.88 4.31 3.08
C ILE A 54 23.71 5.73 3.59
N GLU A 55 22.81 6.47 2.97
CA GLU A 55 22.47 7.84 3.26
C GLU A 55 21.02 8.04 2.84
N LYS A 56 20.28 8.89 3.56
CA LYS A 56 18.88 9.14 3.26
C LYS A 56 18.74 9.71 1.85
N GLY A 57 17.91 9.07 1.04
CA GLY A 57 17.68 9.47 -0.34
C GLY A 57 18.75 8.99 -1.32
N THR A 58 19.63 8.08 -0.93
CA THR A 58 20.59 7.44 -1.83
C THR A 58 20.24 5.97 -2.00
N VAL A 59 20.31 5.51 -3.24
CA VAL A 59 20.03 4.12 -3.64
C VAL A 59 21.26 3.54 -4.31
N ARG A 60 21.64 2.33 -3.89
CA ARG A 60 22.77 1.59 -4.44
C ARG A 60 22.29 0.52 -5.38
N PHE A 61 22.83 0.56 -6.59
CA PHE A 61 22.53 -0.39 -7.64
C PHE A 61 23.72 -1.30 -7.90
N GLN A 62 23.43 -2.54 -8.23
CA GLN A 62 24.33 -3.37 -9.00
C GLN A 62 24.13 -3.03 -10.47
N ILE A 63 25.21 -2.67 -11.17
CA ILE A 63 25.14 -2.40 -12.61
C ILE A 63 25.06 -3.74 -13.35
N ASP A 64 23.94 -3.97 -14.03
CA ASP A 64 23.74 -5.15 -14.87
C ASP A 64 24.18 -4.86 -16.31
N GLN A 65 23.85 -3.67 -16.83
CA GLN A 65 24.25 -3.25 -18.17
C GLN A 65 24.32 -1.73 -18.31
N VAL A 66 25.45 -1.19 -18.80
CA VAL A 66 25.52 0.23 -19.20
C VAL A 66 24.92 0.41 -20.60
N ARG A 67 23.97 1.35 -20.74
CA ARG A 67 23.28 1.70 -21.98
C ARG A 67 23.86 2.94 -22.65
N SER A 68 24.27 3.92 -21.86
CA SER A 68 24.88 5.17 -22.34
C SER A 68 25.84 5.75 -21.29
N GLY A 69 26.81 6.54 -21.73
CA GLY A 69 27.76 7.21 -20.85
C GLY A 69 28.81 6.28 -20.22
N ALA A 70 29.43 6.75 -19.13
CA ALA A 70 30.51 6.02 -18.45
C ALA A 70 30.21 5.88 -16.94
N ALA A 71 29.89 4.65 -16.51
CA ALA A 71 29.64 4.36 -15.10
C ALA A 71 30.92 4.20 -14.26
N GLY A 72 32.07 3.95 -14.91
CA GLY A 72 33.34 3.65 -14.23
C GLY A 72 33.81 4.67 -13.18
N PRO A 73 33.75 5.99 -13.44
CA PRO A 73 34.18 7.00 -12.47
C PRO A 73 33.32 7.06 -11.19
N PHE A 74 32.09 6.55 -11.25
CA PHE A 74 31.10 6.63 -10.19
C PHE A 74 30.77 5.27 -9.57
N SER A 75 31.38 4.20 -10.08
CA SER A 75 31.13 2.84 -9.61
C SER A 75 32.38 2.20 -9.00
N VAL A 76 32.15 1.36 -7.99
CA VAL A 76 33.19 0.57 -7.32
C VAL A 76 32.71 -0.88 -7.31
N ASP A 77 33.53 -1.78 -7.87
CA ASP A 77 33.21 -3.22 -8.00
C ASP A 77 31.86 -3.51 -8.71
N GLY A 78 31.43 -2.63 -9.60
CA GLY A 78 30.15 -2.75 -10.31
C GLY A 78 28.94 -2.27 -9.51
N LEU A 79 29.15 -1.68 -8.33
CA LEU A 79 28.11 -1.01 -7.56
C LEU A 79 28.18 0.50 -7.79
N ILE A 80 27.03 1.14 -7.90
CA ILE A 80 26.91 2.59 -8.13
C ILE A 80 25.87 3.18 -7.18
N ASP A 81 26.22 4.30 -6.59
CA ASP A 81 25.35 5.04 -5.67
C ASP A 81 24.75 6.24 -6.40
N VAL A 82 23.42 6.32 -6.43
CA VAL A 82 22.66 7.39 -7.09
C VAL A 82 21.72 8.03 -6.09
N ARG A 83 21.68 9.36 -6.09
CA ARG A 83 20.89 10.17 -5.16
C ARG A 83 19.53 10.54 -5.77
N TYR A 84 18.47 10.19 -5.05
CA TYR A 84 17.05 10.44 -5.39
C TYR A 84 16.36 11.39 -4.41
N GLY A 85 16.94 11.63 -3.25
CA GLY A 85 16.29 12.42 -2.20
C GLY A 85 14.99 11.76 -1.73
N PRO A 86 13.83 12.45 -1.74
CA PRO A 86 12.56 11.87 -1.29
C PRO A 86 12.00 10.78 -2.21
N ASP A 87 12.51 10.68 -3.44
CA ASP A 87 12.02 9.73 -4.45
C ASP A 87 12.59 8.31 -4.26
N SER A 88 13.59 8.13 -3.39
CA SER A 88 14.19 6.80 -3.09
C SER A 88 13.16 5.79 -2.59
N LYS A 89 12.08 6.26 -1.95
CA LYS A 89 11.02 5.42 -1.40
C LYS A 89 10.24 4.64 -2.47
N TYR A 90 10.21 5.12 -3.71
CA TYR A 90 9.46 4.53 -4.83
C TYR A 90 10.23 3.39 -5.52
N LEU A 91 11.50 3.18 -5.16
CA LEU A 91 12.34 2.13 -5.72
C LEU A 91 12.35 0.93 -4.77
N ASP A 92 12.09 -0.26 -5.30
CA ASP A 92 12.04 -1.49 -4.51
C ASP A 92 13.37 -2.22 -4.50
N ILE A 93 13.76 -2.72 -3.34
CA ILE A 93 15.00 -3.52 -3.19
C ILE A 93 14.81 -4.85 -3.92
N GLY A 94 15.78 -5.20 -4.75
CA GLY A 94 15.77 -6.40 -5.58
C GLY A 94 15.07 -6.22 -6.93
N SER A 95 14.49 -5.05 -7.20
CA SER A 95 13.90 -4.72 -8.50
C SER A 95 14.95 -4.13 -9.45
N GLU A 96 14.74 -4.34 -10.75
CA GLU A 96 15.62 -3.89 -11.82
C GLU A 96 14.98 -2.70 -12.54
N TYR A 97 15.77 -1.64 -12.77
CA TYR A 97 15.30 -0.40 -13.37
C TYR A 97 16.26 0.09 -14.46
N LEU A 98 15.73 0.89 -15.39
CA LEU A 98 16.52 1.70 -16.30
C LEU A 98 16.77 3.06 -15.63
N VAL A 99 18.02 3.29 -15.22
CA VAL A 99 18.42 4.47 -14.47
C VAL A 99 19.19 5.41 -15.38
N GLY A 100 18.64 6.61 -15.63
CA GLY A 100 19.38 7.76 -16.16
C GLY A 100 19.79 8.71 -15.04
N ALA A 101 21.08 9.02 -14.94
CA ALA A 101 21.62 9.90 -13.89
C ALA A 101 22.59 10.94 -14.48
N SER A 102 22.57 12.14 -13.90
CA SER A 102 23.48 13.25 -14.19
C SER A 102 24.24 13.63 -12.91
N VAL A 103 25.44 14.18 -13.03
CA VAL A 103 26.21 14.72 -11.91
C VAL A 103 25.60 16.05 -11.48
N ASP A 104 25.11 16.11 -10.23
CA ASP A 104 24.65 17.38 -9.67
C ASP A 104 25.84 18.35 -9.51
N PRO A 105 25.84 19.51 -10.19
CA PRO A 105 26.97 20.45 -10.17
C PRO A 105 27.20 21.07 -8.79
N SER A 106 26.22 21.03 -7.90
CA SER A 106 26.27 21.61 -6.56
C SER A 106 27.01 20.70 -5.57
N ILE A 107 26.91 19.38 -5.76
CA ILE A 107 27.34 18.37 -4.79
C ILE A 107 28.39 17.41 -5.38
N GLY A 108 28.47 17.31 -6.70
CA GLY A 108 29.41 16.45 -7.42
C GLY A 108 29.10 14.96 -7.31
N VAL A 109 27.83 14.61 -7.06
CA VAL A 109 27.36 13.22 -6.96
C VAL A 109 26.33 12.93 -8.04
N LEU A 110 26.18 11.66 -8.43
CA LEU A 110 25.14 11.26 -9.37
C LEU A 110 23.76 11.43 -8.73
N ALA A 111 22.88 12.12 -9.42
CA ALA A 111 21.49 12.32 -9.04
C ALA A 111 20.56 11.86 -10.17
N SER A 112 19.39 11.35 -9.77
CA SER A 112 18.32 10.95 -10.66
C SER A 112 16.97 11.18 -9.98
N LYS A 113 15.89 11.32 -10.75
CA LYS A 113 14.53 11.44 -10.24
C LYS A 113 13.65 10.32 -10.76
N VAL A 114 12.57 10.04 -10.04
CA VAL A 114 11.59 9.01 -10.44
C VAL A 114 10.35 9.67 -11.03
N SER A 115 9.93 10.79 -10.44
CA SER A 115 8.76 11.53 -10.89
C SER A 115 9.11 12.44 -12.07
N PRO A 116 8.21 12.58 -13.07
CA PRO A 116 8.36 13.56 -14.12
C PRO A 116 8.31 14.99 -13.56
N GLU A 117 8.94 15.92 -14.26
CA GLU A 117 8.89 17.35 -13.93
C GLU A 117 7.43 17.79 -13.75
N THR A 118 7.10 18.41 -12.61
CA THR A 118 5.73 18.86 -12.41
C THR A 118 5.46 20.06 -13.32
N PRO A 119 4.42 20.02 -14.16
CA PRO A 119 3.99 21.19 -14.91
C PRO A 119 3.66 22.33 -13.95
N LEU A 120 4.03 23.55 -14.35
CA LEU A 120 3.81 24.79 -13.61
C LEU A 120 2.32 25.10 -13.52
N PHE A 121 1.62 24.51 -12.55
CA PHE A 121 0.22 24.80 -12.28
C PHE A 121 0.09 25.78 -11.12
N GLY A 122 -0.13 27.06 -11.46
CA GLY A 122 -0.58 28.10 -10.52
C GLY A 122 0.24 29.38 -10.58
N GLY A 123 -0.44 30.50 -10.83
CA GLY A 123 0.02 31.88 -10.59
C GLY A 123 1.11 32.44 -11.51
N ASP A 124 2.11 31.62 -11.86
CA ASP A 124 3.24 31.99 -12.74
C ASP A 124 3.09 31.42 -14.17
N ALA A 125 2.03 30.63 -14.40
CA ALA A 125 1.50 30.35 -15.72
C ALA A 125 0.77 31.61 -16.24
N VAL A 126 1.52 32.69 -16.46
CA VAL A 126 1.03 33.82 -17.23
C VAL A 126 0.76 33.32 -18.64
N VAL A 127 -0.52 33.35 -19.03
CA VAL A 127 -1.00 33.18 -20.41
C VAL A 127 -0.08 34.02 -21.30
N GLY A 128 0.74 33.37 -22.13
CA GLY A 128 1.67 34.06 -23.04
C GLY A 128 3.14 33.57 -23.05
N LEU A 129 3.62 32.76 -22.09
CA LEU A 129 5.02 32.27 -22.11
C LEU A 129 5.21 30.97 -22.90
N GLU A 130 4.18 30.11 -22.96
CA GLU A 130 4.17 28.93 -23.82
C GLU A 130 3.33 29.13 -25.09
N ASP A 131 2.71 30.31 -25.26
CA ASP A 131 2.05 30.74 -26.50
C ASP A 131 3.09 31.21 -27.54
N THR A 132 4.19 30.48 -27.68
CA THR A 132 5.02 30.62 -28.87
C THR A 132 4.33 29.85 -30.00
N GLU A 133 4.31 30.43 -31.20
CA GLU A 133 3.75 29.81 -32.42
C GLU A 133 4.56 28.58 -32.89
N VAL A 134 5.33 27.97 -31.96
CA VAL A 134 6.31 26.91 -32.14
C VAL A 134 5.84 25.72 -31.32
N GLU A 135 5.42 24.67 -32.02
CA GLU A 135 5.02 23.41 -31.40
C GLU A 135 6.27 22.64 -30.93
N CYS A 136 6.52 22.65 -29.61
CA CYS A 136 7.65 21.92 -29.03
C CYS A 136 7.35 20.42 -28.93
N PRO A 137 8.29 19.53 -29.35
CA PRO A 137 8.12 18.11 -29.16
C PRO A 137 8.15 17.77 -27.67
N THR A 138 7.32 16.81 -27.25
CA THR A 138 7.41 16.23 -25.90
C THR A 138 8.66 15.38 -25.83
N LEU A 139 9.66 15.83 -25.08
CA LEU A 139 10.90 15.11 -24.86
C LEU A 139 10.91 14.56 -23.44
N ASP A 140 11.11 13.25 -23.34
CA ASP A 140 11.26 12.58 -22.05
C ASP A 140 12.56 13.04 -21.39
N ASP A 141 12.53 13.18 -20.07
CA ASP A 141 13.70 13.59 -19.30
C ASP A 141 14.70 12.42 -19.24
N PRO A 142 15.94 12.59 -19.75
CA PRO A 142 16.93 11.52 -19.72
C PRO A 142 17.49 11.28 -18.32
N VAL A 143 17.37 12.23 -17.39
CA VAL A 143 17.78 12.11 -15.98
C VAL A 143 16.61 11.58 -15.15
N GLN A 144 16.01 10.48 -15.62
CA GLN A 144 14.89 9.82 -14.97
C GLN A 144 15.13 8.32 -14.84
N THR A 145 14.62 7.74 -13.75
CA THR A 145 14.56 6.28 -13.57
C THR A 145 13.21 5.76 -14.00
N LEU A 146 13.25 4.76 -14.90
CA LEU A 146 12.09 4.12 -15.52
C LEU A 146 12.11 2.62 -15.24
N ASN A 147 10.97 1.99 -15.43
CA ASN A 147 10.89 0.53 -15.51
C ASN A 147 11.60 0.03 -16.78
N LEU A 148 11.91 -1.28 -16.84
CA LEU A 148 12.58 -1.89 -18.00
C LEU A 148 11.79 -1.79 -19.31
N ASP A 149 10.47 -1.66 -19.22
CA ASP A 149 9.58 -1.44 -20.36
C ASP A 149 9.51 0.03 -20.80
N GLY A 150 10.26 0.92 -20.13
CA GLY A 150 10.27 2.36 -20.38
C GLY A 150 9.10 3.11 -19.75
N THR A 151 8.23 2.43 -19.00
CA THR A 151 7.13 3.10 -18.27
C THR A 151 7.68 3.85 -17.05
N PRO A 152 7.07 4.99 -16.68
CA PRO A 152 7.44 5.67 -15.45
C PRO A 152 7.14 4.78 -14.24
N VAL A 153 8.03 4.82 -13.25
CA VAL A 153 7.83 4.14 -11.97
C VAL A 153 6.63 4.75 -11.25
N ASP A 154 5.82 3.93 -10.58
CA ASP A 154 4.58 4.34 -9.91
C ASP A 154 4.84 5.22 -8.66
N SER A 155 5.22 6.48 -8.89
CA SER A 155 5.42 7.49 -7.84
C SER A 155 4.14 8.22 -7.41
N GLY A 156 2.98 7.78 -7.94
CA GLY A 156 1.68 8.41 -7.74
C GLY A 156 1.29 8.57 -6.27
N LEU A 157 0.55 9.65 -5.99
CA LEU A 157 0.03 9.99 -4.65
C LEU A 157 -0.83 8.88 -4.03
N LEU A 158 -1.36 7.96 -4.85
CA LEU A 158 -2.21 6.86 -4.42
C LEU A 158 -1.48 5.53 -4.23
N SER A 159 -0.24 5.38 -4.70
CA SER A 159 0.54 4.14 -4.50
C SER A 159 0.59 3.71 -3.01
N PRO A 160 0.79 4.62 -2.03
CA PRO A 160 0.76 4.25 -0.61
C PRO A 160 -0.61 3.71 -0.15
N LEU A 161 -1.72 4.18 -0.73
CA LEU A 161 -3.07 3.75 -0.34
C LEU A 161 -3.40 2.33 -0.83
N PHE A 162 -2.80 1.90 -1.93
CA PHE A 162 -3.05 0.57 -2.50
C PHE A 162 -2.15 -0.52 -1.92
N GLU A 163 -0.87 -0.21 -1.67
CA GLU A 163 0.08 -1.09 -1.00
C GLU A 163 -0.43 -1.47 0.41
N ASP A 164 -0.96 -0.49 1.14
CA ASP A 164 -1.47 -0.66 2.49
C ASP A 164 -2.88 -1.26 2.56
N ARG A 165 -3.52 -1.64 1.45
CA ARG A 165 -4.91 -2.16 1.48
C ARG A 165 -5.06 -3.37 2.41
N ARG A 166 -4.05 -4.25 2.46
CA ARG A 166 -4.03 -5.39 3.39
C ARG A 166 -3.83 -4.96 4.83
N LEU A 167 -3.00 -3.93 5.04
CA LEU A 167 -2.71 -3.37 6.35
C LEU A 167 -3.92 -2.60 6.91
N LEU A 168 -4.64 -1.86 6.07
CA LEU A 168 -5.91 -1.21 6.37
C LEU A 168 -7.02 -2.22 6.68
N LEU A 169 -7.14 -3.29 5.89
CA LEU A 169 -8.08 -4.37 6.18
C LEU A 169 -7.71 -5.11 7.47
N ALA A 170 -6.43 -5.27 7.79
CA ALA A 170 -5.99 -5.87 9.04
C ALA A 170 -6.30 -4.96 10.25
N VAL A 171 -6.04 -3.65 10.15
CA VAL A 171 -6.30 -2.68 11.22
C VAL A 171 -7.78 -2.61 11.60
N ILE A 172 -8.69 -2.73 10.64
CA ILE A 172 -10.14 -2.73 10.90
C ILE A 172 -10.64 -4.15 11.23
N GLY A 173 -10.15 -5.15 10.51
CA GLY A 173 -10.62 -6.53 10.60
C GLY A 173 -10.23 -7.21 11.91
N VAL A 174 -9.01 -7.00 12.40
CA VAL A 174 -8.51 -7.61 13.64
C VAL A 174 -9.35 -7.21 14.86
N PRO A 175 -9.59 -5.92 15.18
CA PRO A 175 -10.41 -5.55 16.33
C PRO A 175 -11.88 -5.97 16.18
N ALA A 176 -12.43 -5.92 14.96
CA ALA A 176 -13.79 -6.42 14.70
C ALA A 176 -13.90 -7.94 14.98
N ALA A 177 -12.93 -8.73 14.51
CA ALA A 177 -12.88 -10.17 14.73
C ALA A 177 -12.70 -10.51 16.23
N VAL A 178 -11.84 -9.79 16.94
CA VAL A 178 -11.64 -9.97 18.39
C VAL A 178 -12.93 -9.68 19.14
N THR A 179 -13.60 -8.57 18.83
CA THR A 179 -14.88 -8.20 19.45
C THR A 179 -15.95 -9.26 19.17
N GLY A 180 -16.05 -9.71 17.91
CA GLY A 180 -16.95 -10.78 17.52
C GLY A 180 -16.68 -12.09 18.28
N ALA A 181 -15.41 -12.49 18.40
CA ALA A 181 -15.03 -13.70 19.13
C ALA A 181 -15.38 -13.62 20.62
N VAL A 182 -15.13 -12.46 21.26
CA VAL A 182 -15.49 -12.24 22.66
C VAL A 182 -17.00 -12.32 22.88
N LEU A 183 -17.79 -11.69 22.01
CA LEU A 183 -19.26 -11.75 22.09
C LEU A 183 -19.78 -13.18 21.91
N VAL A 184 -19.25 -13.92 20.92
CA VAL A 184 -19.62 -15.33 20.70
C VAL A 184 -19.27 -16.18 21.92
N ALA A 185 -18.08 -16.03 22.48
CA ALA A 185 -17.66 -16.76 23.68
C ALA A 185 -18.55 -16.46 24.89
N LEU A 186 -18.89 -15.18 25.12
CA LEU A 186 -19.77 -14.78 26.22
C LEU A 186 -21.20 -15.34 26.05
N VAL A 187 -21.74 -15.34 24.82
CA VAL A 187 -23.07 -15.89 24.53
C VAL A 187 -23.10 -17.41 24.74
N LEU A 188 -22.09 -18.13 24.27
CA LEU A 188 -21.97 -19.58 24.49
C LEU A 188 -21.86 -19.93 25.97
N LEU A 189 -21.04 -19.18 26.71
CA LEU A 189 -20.92 -19.35 28.16
C LEU A 189 -22.26 -19.11 28.87
N ARG A 190 -22.96 -18.03 28.53
CA ARG A 190 -24.28 -17.72 29.10
C ARG A 190 -25.29 -18.83 28.81
N ARG A 191 -25.33 -19.33 27.56
CA ARG A 191 -26.22 -20.44 27.17
C ARG A 191 -25.90 -21.72 27.93
N LEU A 192 -24.62 -22.06 28.10
CA LEU A 192 -24.20 -23.23 28.87
C LEU A 192 -24.62 -23.14 30.34
N LEU A 193 -24.50 -21.96 30.96
CA LEU A 193 -24.98 -21.73 32.32
C LEU A 193 -26.50 -21.90 32.42
N GLU A 194 -27.28 -21.30 31.53
CA GLU A 194 -28.74 -21.43 31.53
C GLU A 194 -29.22 -22.88 31.37
N ILE A 195 -28.55 -23.65 30.50
CA ILE A 195 -28.85 -25.08 30.30
C ILE A 195 -28.41 -25.89 31.53
N GLY A 196 -27.24 -25.61 32.10
CA GLY A 196 -26.74 -26.27 33.31
C GLY A 196 -27.66 -26.05 34.51
N PHE A 197 -28.08 -24.80 34.77
CA PHE A 197 -29.01 -24.48 35.85
C PHE A 197 -30.37 -25.16 35.68
N LYS A 198 -30.91 -25.22 34.46
CA LYS A 198 -32.15 -25.97 34.18
C LYS A 198 -31.97 -27.48 34.38
N GLY A 199 -30.83 -28.05 34.03
CA GLY A 199 -30.52 -29.47 34.23
C GLY A 199 -30.44 -29.87 35.70
N VAL A 200 -29.79 -29.06 36.54
CA VAL A 200 -29.66 -29.32 37.98
C VAL A 200 -31.01 -29.21 38.70
N PHE A 201 -31.85 -28.23 38.34
CA PHE A 201 -33.20 -28.11 38.89
C PHE A 201 -34.14 -29.26 38.49
N ALA A 202 -33.96 -29.84 37.30
CA ALA A 202 -34.74 -31.01 36.87
C ALA A 202 -34.36 -32.29 37.65
N LEU A 203 -33.08 -32.47 37.96
CA LEU A 203 -32.60 -33.58 38.80
C LEU A 203 -32.98 -33.41 40.28
N GLY A 204 -32.99 -32.18 40.80
CA GLY A 204 -33.43 -31.88 42.17
C GLY A 204 -34.92 -32.20 42.42
N ARG A 205 -35.80 -31.99 41.44
CA ARG A 205 -37.23 -32.34 41.57
C ARG A 205 -37.51 -33.84 41.50
N GLN A 206 -36.68 -34.64 40.84
CA GLN A 206 -36.83 -36.10 40.83
C GLN A 206 -36.39 -36.77 42.14
N ALA A 207 -35.53 -36.11 42.94
CA ALA A 207 -35.14 -36.61 44.26
C ALA A 207 -36.19 -36.38 45.36
N VAL A 208 -37.21 -35.54 45.12
CA VAL A 208 -38.21 -35.13 46.13
C VAL A 208 -39.63 -35.56 45.74
N THR A 209 -39.78 -36.62 44.93
CA THR A 209 -41.07 -37.31 44.87
C THR A 209 -41.09 -38.35 46.01
N PRO A 210 -41.83 -38.12 47.12
CA PRO A 210 -42.04 -39.17 48.09
C PRO A 210 -42.71 -40.35 47.38
N LYS A 211 -42.20 -41.56 47.60
CA LYS A 211 -42.88 -42.80 47.19
C LYS A 211 -44.34 -42.68 47.63
N PRO A 212 -45.33 -42.82 46.73
CA PRO A 212 -46.72 -42.82 47.14
C PRO A 212 -46.93 -44.06 48.02
N ASP A 213 -47.00 -43.85 49.33
CA ASP A 213 -47.37 -44.89 50.27
C ASP A 213 -48.81 -45.32 49.97
N HIS A 214 -48.95 -46.48 49.32
CA HIS A 214 -50.23 -47.10 49.01
C HIS A 214 -51.10 -47.36 50.25
N ARG A 215 -50.52 -47.24 51.45
CA ARG A 215 -51.20 -47.37 52.74
C ARG A 215 -52.04 -46.14 53.11
N ALA A 216 -51.67 -44.94 52.67
CA ALA A 216 -52.40 -43.70 52.97
C ALA A 216 -53.63 -43.51 52.07
N ALA A 217 -53.61 -44.04 50.84
CA ALA A 217 -54.73 -43.93 49.91
C ALA A 217 -55.97 -44.76 50.35
N ARG A 218 -55.76 -45.89 51.03
CA ARG A 218 -56.87 -46.75 51.49
C ARG A 218 -57.67 -46.15 52.65
N ILE A 219 -57.08 -45.24 53.44
CA ILE A 219 -57.76 -44.69 54.62
C ILE A 219 -58.74 -43.57 54.25
N ARG A 220 -58.48 -42.78 53.19
CA ARG A 220 -59.45 -41.75 52.74
C ARG A 220 -60.68 -42.34 52.08
N ALA A 221 -60.54 -43.43 51.33
CA ALA A 221 -61.69 -44.12 50.72
C ALA A 221 -62.71 -44.66 51.74
N HIS A 222 -62.32 -44.84 53.01
CA HIS A 222 -63.24 -45.25 54.08
C HIS A 222 -63.81 -44.07 54.90
N ARG A 223 -63.22 -42.87 54.82
CA ARG A 223 -63.75 -41.69 55.52
C ARG A 223 -64.82 -40.96 54.70
N ASP A 224 -64.69 -40.97 53.37
CA ASP A 224 -65.69 -40.34 52.49
C ASP A 224 -67.00 -41.16 52.37
N ALA A 225 -66.98 -42.44 52.77
CA ALA A 225 -68.18 -43.30 52.78
C ALA A 225 -69.02 -43.17 54.07
N ASP A 226 -68.42 -42.71 55.18
CA ASP A 226 -69.12 -42.49 56.45
C ASP A 226 -69.61 -41.03 56.59
N GLU A 227 -69.00 -40.07 55.89
CA GLU A 227 -69.35 -38.64 56.02
C GLU A 227 -70.47 -38.20 55.04
N SER A 228 -70.90 -39.07 54.10
CA SER A 228 -72.00 -38.78 53.18
C SER A 228 -73.40 -39.15 53.70
N ALA A 229 -73.52 -39.50 54.98
CA ALA A 229 -74.80 -39.88 55.59
C ALA A 229 -75.49 -38.77 56.41
N ASP A 230 -74.78 -37.70 56.80
CA ASP A 230 -75.28 -36.80 57.85
C ASP A 230 -75.45 -35.31 57.50
N ASP A 231 -75.08 -34.83 56.31
CA ASP A 231 -75.25 -33.41 55.92
C ASP A 231 -76.21 -33.22 54.74
N GLU A 232 -77.43 -33.74 54.88
CA GLU A 232 -78.60 -33.24 54.16
C GLU A 232 -79.27 -32.16 55.02
N PHE A 233 -78.69 -30.96 55.15
CA PHE A 233 -79.42 -29.72 55.49
C PHE A 233 -78.52 -28.50 55.33
N ALA A 234 -79.11 -27.43 54.77
CA ALA A 234 -78.65 -26.02 54.78
C ALA A 234 -77.92 -25.47 53.54
N SER A 235 -78.76 -25.04 52.60
CA SER A 235 -78.89 -23.65 52.10
C SER A 235 -77.81 -22.98 51.25
N ASP A 236 -78.30 -22.57 50.07
CA ASP A 236 -78.04 -21.37 49.26
C ASP A 236 -77.09 -20.30 49.82
N ASP A 237 -76.12 -19.87 49.01
CA ASP A 237 -75.96 -18.46 48.59
C ASP A 237 -74.74 -18.28 47.65
N ASP A 238 -75.06 -17.99 46.39
CA ASP A 238 -74.63 -16.82 45.62
C ASP A 238 -73.15 -16.46 45.28
N LEU A 239 -72.99 -16.26 43.96
CA LEU A 239 -72.42 -15.09 43.26
C LEU A 239 -70.89 -14.86 43.19
N VAL A 240 -70.42 -15.09 41.95
CA VAL A 240 -69.90 -14.06 41.00
C VAL A 240 -68.49 -13.46 41.16
N SER A 241 -67.84 -13.44 39.99
CA SER A 241 -66.90 -12.46 39.43
C SER A 241 -65.48 -13.01 39.29
N ALA A 242 -65.03 -13.40 38.09
CA ALA A 242 -64.79 -12.61 36.89
C ALA A 242 -63.80 -11.45 37.10
N THR A 243 -62.84 -11.40 36.16
CA THR A 243 -61.99 -10.28 35.71
C THR A 243 -60.56 -10.16 36.28
N ASN A 244 -59.56 -10.39 35.41
CA ASN A 244 -58.64 -9.35 34.90
C ASN A 244 -57.81 -9.98 33.76
N SER A 245 -57.99 -9.58 32.50
CA SER A 245 -57.45 -8.39 31.81
C SER A 245 -55.92 -8.34 31.72
N THR A 246 -55.48 -8.64 30.50
CA THR A 246 -54.52 -7.94 29.63
C THR A 246 -53.76 -6.74 30.21
#